data_AF-A0A2G5V5B9-F1
#
_entry.id   AF-A0A2G5V5B9-F1
#
_cell.length_a   1.000
_cell.length_b   1.000
_cell.length_c   1.000
_cell.angle_alpha   90.00
_cell.angle_beta   90.00
_cell.angle_gamma   90.00
#
_symmetry.space_group_name_H-M   'P 1'
#
loop_
_entity.id
_entity.type
_entity.pdbx_description
1 polymer ?
#
loop_
_entity_poly.entity_id
_entity_poly.type
_entity_poly.pdbx_seq_one_letter_code
_entity_poly.pdbx_strand_id
1 'polypeptide(L)'
;MQIIENLNIRFSRLIFVVLVLIKVNAAPPNGSFHWIDREISCTSYGVNRTRCVLNHPQLGPEQNPECFDEIDANGVKLKTFCALGCEESLEAQLVKKIPSNSPSCVQHYTYNLERRRQDWFLWRNGTCVDSTIRFHLICGTPTNPKIFYRENEELFLYEDAEN
;
A
#
# COMPACT_ATOMS: atom_id res chain seq x y z
N MET A 1 -41.81 36.72 17.28
CA MET A 1 -40.82 36.26 16.28
C MET A 1 -39.59 35.59 16.95
N GLN A 2 -39.75 34.86 18.06
CA GLN A 2 -38.62 34.19 18.79
C GLN A 2 -38.82 32.67 18.95
N ILE A 3 -40.00 32.16 18.61
CA ILE A 3 -40.35 30.73 18.75
C ILE A 3 -39.85 29.92 17.53
N ILE A 4 -39.84 30.53 16.34
CA ILE A 4 -39.44 29.88 15.08
C ILE A 4 -37.92 29.66 15.02
N GLU A 5 -37.10 30.61 15.50
CA GLU A 5 -35.63 30.46 15.54
C GLU A 5 -35.18 29.33 16.48
N ASN A 6 -35.83 29.19 17.64
CA ASN A 6 -35.52 28.12 18.59
C ASN A 6 -35.86 26.72 18.08
N LEU A 7 -36.91 26.59 17.25
CA LEU A 7 -37.29 25.31 16.64
C LEU A 7 -36.26 24.90 15.57
N ASN A 8 -35.78 25.86 14.76
CA ASN A 8 -34.75 25.64 13.74
C ASN A 8 -33.40 25.21 14.33
N ILE A 9 -33.00 25.81 15.45
CA ILE A 9 -31.73 25.45 16.13
C ILE A 9 -31.81 24.03 16.71
N ARG A 10 -32.96 23.63 17.27
CA ARG A 10 -33.15 22.26 17.78
C ARG A 10 -33.20 21.22 16.67
N PHE A 11 -33.89 21.51 15.56
CA PHE A 11 -33.92 20.64 14.38
C PHE A 11 -32.52 20.46 13.77
N SER A 12 -31.75 21.54 13.64
CA SER A 12 -30.37 21.51 13.12
C SER A 12 -29.43 20.67 14.00
N ARG A 13 -29.53 20.79 15.33
CA ARG A 13 -28.75 19.95 16.27
C ARG A 13 -29.14 18.47 16.19
N LEU A 14 -30.43 18.15 16.04
CA LEU A 14 -30.90 16.78 15.87
C LEU A 14 -30.39 16.14 14.57
N ILE A 15 -30.40 16.88 13.46
CA ILE A 15 -29.85 16.41 12.17
C ILE A 15 -28.35 16.14 12.29
N PHE A 16 -27.60 17.01 12.96
CA PHE A 16 -26.15 16.84 13.14
C PHE A 16 -25.82 15.61 14.00
N VAL A 17 -26.59 15.36 15.07
CA VAL A 17 -26.42 14.16 15.92
C VAL A 17 -26.75 12.87 15.14
N VAL A 18 -27.79 12.89 14.31
CA VAL A 18 -28.15 11.74 13.46
C VAL A 18 -27.06 11.45 12.44
N LEU A 19 -26.50 12.46 11.77
CA LEU A 19 -25.43 12.27 10.80
C LEU A 19 -24.13 11.74 11.43
N VAL A 20 -23.80 12.14 12.66
CA VAL A 20 -22.64 11.61 13.40
C VAL A 20 -22.82 10.14 13.82
N LEU A 21 -24.07 9.69 14.01
CA LEU A 21 -24.40 8.31 14.39
C LEU A 21 -24.50 7.36 13.19
N ILE A 22 -24.61 7.87 11.97
CA ILE A 22 -24.51 7.04 10.77
C ILE A 22 -23.02 6.75 10.52
N LYS A 23 -22.48 5.84 11.32
CA LYS A 23 -21.28 5.09 10.97
C LYS A 23 -21.64 4.26 9.75
N VAL A 24 -21.31 4.75 8.55
CA VAL A 24 -21.40 3.98 7.32
C VAL A 24 -20.35 2.87 7.40
N ASN A 25 -20.69 1.78 8.08
CA ASN A 25 -19.91 0.55 7.99
C ASN A 25 -20.22 -0.04 6.62
N ALA A 26 -19.42 0.33 5.62
CA ALA A 26 -19.41 -0.39 4.36
C ALA A 26 -19.13 -1.86 4.69
N ALA A 27 -20.10 -2.74 4.39
CA ALA A 27 -19.88 -4.17 4.53
C ALA A 27 -18.69 -4.55 3.64
N PRO A 28 -17.78 -5.43 4.10
CA PRO A 28 -16.72 -5.93 3.24
C PRO A 28 -17.35 -6.54 1.98
N PRO A 29 -16.79 -6.27 0.79
CA PRO A 29 -17.37 -6.76 -0.46
C PRO A 29 -17.51 -8.29 -0.41
N ASN A 30 -18.72 -8.79 -0.70
CA ASN A 30 -18.99 -10.21 -0.87
C ASN A 30 -18.36 -10.68 -2.18
N GLY A 31 -17.07 -11.00 -2.17
CA GLY A 31 -16.33 -11.49 -3.33
C GLY A 31 -15.13 -12.34 -2.90
N SER A 32 -14.76 -13.31 -3.75
CA SER A 32 -13.51 -14.05 -3.58
C SER A 32 -12.33 -13.13 -3.89
N PHE A 33 -11.41 -12.96 -2.95
CA PHE A 33 -10.17 -12.20 -3.18
C PHE A 33 -9.31 -12.88 -4.24
N HIS A 34 -8.81 -12.10 -5.20
CA HIS A 34 -7.77 -12.52 -6.13
C HIS A 34 -6.42 -12.12 -5.57
N TRP A 35 -5.58 -13.12 -5.30
CA TRP A 35 -4.25 -12.96 -4.73
C TRP A 35 -3.17 -13.02 -5.80
N ILE A 36 -2.19 -12.14 -5.70
CA ILE A 36 -1.04 -12.11 -6.60
C ILE A 36 0.24 -12.12 -5.77
N ASP A 37 1.15 -13.04 -6.10
CA ASP A 37 2.46 -13.12 -5.46
C ASP A 37 3.41 -12.02 -5.94
N ARG A 38 4.23 -11.58 -4.99
CA ARG A 38 5.32 -10.62 -5.17
C ARG A 38 6.50 -11.08 -4.34
N GLU A 39 7.70 -10.88 -4.87
CA GLU A 39 8.91 -11.02 -4.08
C GLU A 39 9.76 -9.77 -4.23
N ILE A 40 10.11 -9.14 -3.11
CA ILE A 40 11.09 -8.05 -3.10
C ILE A 40 12.39 -8.56 -2.50
N SER A 41 13.45 -8.47 -3.28
CA SER A 41 14.79 -8.94 -2.96
C SER A 41 15.75 -7.77 -2.81
N CYS A 42 16.25 -7.55 -1.60
CA CYS A 42 17.19 -6.48 -1.30
C CYS A 42 18.59 -7.05 -1.04
N THR A 43 19.57 -6.56 -1.79
CA THR A 43 20.98 -6.97 -1.66
C THR A 43 21.81 -5.82 -1.14
N SER A 44 22.61 -6.09 -0.11
CA SER A 44 23.57 -5.15 0.46
C SER A 44 24.94 -5.28 -0.20
N TYR A 45 25.49 -4.15 -0.62
CA TYR A 45 26.82 -4.01 -1.21
C TYR A 45 27.79 -3.27 -0.28
N GLY A 46 27.42 -3.07 0.99
CA GLY A 46 28.18 -2.32 1.99
C GLY A 46 27.32 -1.32 2.75
N VAL A 47 27.97 -0.45 3.54
CA VAL A 47 27.29 0.52 4.40
C VAL A 47 26.49 1.50 3.54
N ASN A 48 25.17 1.63 3.80
CA ASN A 48 24.24 2.52 3.09
C ASN A 48 24.09 2.23 1.59
N ARG A 49 24.47 1.04 1.11
CA ARG A 49 24.35 0.66 -0.31
C ARG A 49 23.52 -0.59 -0.43
N THR A 50 22.20 -0.45 -0.38
CA THR A 50 21.28 -1.55 -0.67
C THR A 50 20.44 -1.27 -1.89
N ARG A 51 20.26 -2.29 -2.71
CA ARG A 51 19.42 -2.23 -3.91
C ARG A 51 18.34 -3.28 -3.77
N CYS A 52 17.09 -2.87 -3.95
CA CYS A 52 15.96 -3.76 -3.97
C CYS A 52 15.49 -4.00 -5.41
N VAL A 53 15.03 -5.21 -5.67
CA VAL A 53 14.47 -5.68 -6.94
C VAL A 53 13.11 -6.28 -6.63
N LEU A 54 12.08 -5.82 -7.33
CA LEU A 54 10.75 -6.42 -7.27
C LEU A 54 10.64 -7.48 -8.36
N ASN A 55 10.39 -8.71 -7.98
CA ASN A 55 10.16 -9.82 -8.91
C ASN A 55 8.66 -9.99 -9.12
N HIS A 56 8.19 -9.66 -10.32
CA HIS A 56 6.83 -9.94 -10.76
C HIS A 56 6.79 -11.30 -11.49
N PRO A 57 5.91 -12.25 -11.11
CA PRO A 57 5.85 -13.57 -11.75
C PRO A 57 5.64 -13.53 -13.28
N GLN A 58 4.95 -12.50 -13.78
CA GLN A 58 4.60 -12.37 -15.20
C GLN A 58 5.41 -11.33 -15.97
N LEU A 59 6.03 -10.36 -15.28
CA LEU A 59 6.70 -9.21 -15.92
C LEU A 59 8.23 -9.26 -15.74
N GLY A 60 8.72 -10.14 -14.87
CA GLY A 60 10.13 -10.27 -14.56
C GLY A 60 10.60 -9.30 -13.47
N PRO A 61 11.93 -9.12 -13.34
CA PRO A 61 12.52 -8.30 -12.30
C PRO A 61 12.50 -6.81 -12.66
N GLU A 62 11.93 -6.01 -11.79
CA GLU A 62 11.98 -4.54 -11.83
C GLU A 62 13.05 -4.05 -10.85
N GLN A 63 14.02 -3.29 -11.34
CA GLN A 63 15.08 -2.74 -10.50
C GLN A 63 14.63 -1.44 -9.83
N ASN A 64 14.84 -1.35 -8.52
CA ASN A 64 14.50 -0.18 -7.72
C ASN A 64 13.01 0.24 -7.86
N PRO A 65 12.07 -0.58 -7.37
CA PRO A 65 10.63 -0.35 -7.48
C PRO A 65 10.22 0.88 -6.66
N GLU A 66 10.38 2.06 -7.26
CA GLU A 66 10.08 3.38 -6.69
C GLU A 66 10.55 3.55 -5.22
N CYS A 67 11.76 3.07 -4.91
CA CYS A 67 12.25 3.16 -3.54
C CYS A 67 12.65 4.59 -3.17
N PHE A 68 12.28 5.05 -1.99
CA PHE A 68 12.63 6.37 -1.45
C PHE A 68 12.90 6.35 0.05
N ASP A 69 13.63 7.34 0.54
CA ASP A 69 13.99 7.48 1.94
C ASP A 69 13.14 8.54 2.64
N GLU A 70 12.62 8.18 3.82
CA GLU A 70 12.07 9.12 4.79
C GLU A 70 13.21 9.60 5.69
N ILE A 71 13.42 10.90 5.74
CA ILE A 71 14.49 11.57 6.48
C ILE A 71 13.92 12.42 7.62
N ASP A 72 14.67 12.56 8.71
CA ASP A 72 14.33 13.47 9.81
C ASP A 72 14.73 14.93 9.50
N ALA A 73 14.44 15.84 10.44
CA ALA A 73 14.78 17.26 10.32
C ALA A 73 16.29 17.54 10.23
N ASN A 74 17.13 16.59 10.65
CA ASN A 74 18.59 16.66 10.60
C ASN A 74 19.17 15.97 9.36
N GLY A 75 18.32 15.44 8.46
CA GLY A 75 18.72 14.71 7.27
C GLY A 75 19.14 13.26 7.52
N VAL A 76 18.85 12.70 8.69
CA VAL A 76 19.13 11.30 9.03
C VAL A 76 18.03 10.41 8.45
N LYS A 77 18.43 9.33 7.76
CA LYS A 77 17.52 8.33 7.21
C LYS A 77 16.79 7.58 8.33
N LEU A 78 15.45 7.72 8.37
CA LEU A 78 14.58 7.02 9.30
C LEU A 78 14.12 5.69 8.73
N LYS A 79 13.58 5.69 7.50
CA LYS A 79 13.01 4.52 6.83
C LYS A 79 13.32 4.59 5.34
N THR A 80 13.50 3.43 4.71
CA THR A 80 13.47 3.28 3.25
C THR A 80 12.19 2.56 2.88
N PHE A 81 11.39 3.16 2.01
CA PHE A 81 10.18 2.59 1.42
C PHE A 81 10.51 2.06 0.04
N CYS A 82 9.90 0.95 -0.35
CA CYS A 82 9.91 0.44 -1.72
C CYS A 82 8.49 0.02 -2.11
N ALA A 83 8.06 0.39 -3.31
CA ALA A 83 6.78 0.00 -3.86
C ALA A 83 6.73 -1.51 -4.08
N LEU A 84 5.53 -2.08 -3.97
CA LEU A 84 5.30 -3.50 -4.16
C LEU A 84 4.61 -3.82 -5.48
N GLY A 85 4.21 -2.81 -6.25
CA GLY A 85 3.47 -3.00 -7.49
C GLY A 85 2.14 -3.72 -7.22
N CYS A 86 1.49 -3.31 -6.13
CA CYS A 86 0.21 -3.79 -5.63
C CYS A 86 -0.82 -2.66 -5.68
N GLU A 87 -0.76 -1.89 -6.76
CA GLU A 87 -1.75 -0.87 -7.08
C GLU A 87 -3.16 -1.49 -7.06
N GLU A 88 -4.13 -0.73 -6.55
CA GLU A 88 -5.53 -1.16 -6.39
C GLU A 88 -5.77 -2.36 -5.46
N SER A 89 -4.73 -2.87 -4.79
CA SER A 89 -4.88 -3.95 -3.81
C SER A 89 -5.48 -3.40 -2.52
N LEU A 90 -6.61 -3.96 -2.10
CA LEU A 90 -7.23 -3.62 -0.83
C LEU A 90 -6.36 -4.04 0.36
N GLU A 91 -5.61 -5.12 0.19
CA GLU A 91 -4.78 -5.72 1.22
C GLU A 91 -3.44 -6.19 0.65
N ALA A 92 -2.37 -6.06 1.43
CA ALA A 92 -1.11 -6.76 1.20
C ALA A 92 -0.65 -7.46 2.48
N GLN A 93 -0.15 -8.68 2.34
CA GLN A 93 0.33 -9.48 3.46
C GLN A 93 1.75 -9.95 3.23
N LEU A 94 2.55 -9.90 4.30
CA LEU A 94 3.86 -10.55 4.31
C LEU A 94 3.68 -12.04 4.59
N VAL A 95 4.06 -12.88 3.62
CA VAL A 95 3.98 -14.34 3.74
C VAL A 95 5.24 -14.92 4.36
N LYS A 96 6.41 -14.45 3.91
CA LYS A 96 7.69 -15.01 4.34
C LYS A 96 8.82 -14.00 4.25
N LYS A 97 9.75 -14.10 5.20
CA LYS A 97 11.05 -13.40 5.21
C LYS A 97 12.16 -14.42 5.03
N ILE A 98 13.19 -14.11 4.23
CA ILE A 98 14.32 -14.99 3.96
C ILE A 98 15.64 -14.21 4.07
N PRO A 99 16.55 -14.57 5.00
CA PRO A 99 16.43 -15.67 5.97
C PRO A 99 15.39 -15.39 7.06
N SER A 100 14.66 -16.42 7.49
CA SER A 100 13.55 -16.28 8.45
C SER A 100 14.00 -15.74 9.82
N ASN A 101 15.22 -16.08 10.22
CA ASN A 101 15.82 -15.78 11.53
C ASN A 101 16.86 -14.64 11.47
N SER A 102 16.73 -13.69 10.53
CA SER A 102 17.56 -12.48 10.52
C SER A 102 17.28 -11.61 11.77
N PRO A 103 18.26 -11.38 12.66
CA PRO A 103 18.06 -10.54 13.85
C PRO A 103 18.00 -9.04 13.49
N SER A 104 18.62 -8.64 12.37
CA SER A 104 18.59 -7.26 11.88
C SER A 104 17.22 -6.85 11.35
N CYS A 105 16.37 -7.82 10.98
CA CYS A 105 15.06 -7.57 10.41
C CYS A 105 13.95 -8.25 11.22
N VAL A 106 13.29 -7.48 12.09
CA VAL A 106 12.17 -7.93 12.92
C VAL A 106 10.89 -7.21 12.48
N GLN A 107 9.85 -7.99 12.17
CA GLN A 107 8.58 -7.45 11.67
C GLN A 107 7.96 -6.49 12.68
N HIS A 108 7.31 -5.43 12.19
CA HIS A 108 6.73 -4.31 12.96
C HIS A 108 7.73 -3.39 13.64
N TYR A 109 8.96 -3.84 13.91
CA TYR A 109 10.00 -3.02 14.53
C TYR A 109 10.93 -2.40 13.50
N THR A 110 11.47 -3.22 12.60
CA THR A 110 12.46 -2.78 11.61
C THR A 110 12.03 -2.93 10.17
N TYR A 111 10.90 -3.58 9.93
CA TYR A 111 10.22 -3.54 8.66
C TYR A 111 8.73 -3.81 8.84
N ASN A 112 7.90 -3.26 7.97
CA ASN A 112 6.50 -3.66 7.84
C ASN A 112 5.93 -3.20 6.49
N LEU A 113 4.68 -3.56 6.23
CA LEU A 113 3.89 -3.02 5.13
C LEU A 113 3.16 -1.76 5.58
N GLU A 114 3.09 -0.77 4.69
CA GLU A 114 2.33 0.46 4.89
C GLU A 114 1.65 0.84 3.59
N ARG A 115 0.34 1.07 3.63
CA ARG A 115 -0.40 1.57 2.48
C ARG A 115 -0.17 3.07 2.35
N ARG A 116 0.32 3.53 1.20
CA ARG A 116 0.47 4.95 0.89
C ARG A 116 -0.19 5.23 -0.46
N ARG A 117 -1.21 6.10 -0.46
CA ARG A 117 -2.03 6.41 -1.64
C ARG A 117 -2.61 5.13 -2.28
N GLN A 118 -2.19 4.80 -3.50
CA GLN A 118 -2.72 3.70 -4.31
C GLN A 118 -1.92 2.40 -4.20
N ASP A 119 -0.71 2.42 -3.62
CA ASP A 119 0.13 1.23 -3.50
C ASP A 119 0.48 0.87 -2.04
N TRP A 120 0.93 -0.36 -1.87
CA TRP A 120 1.53 -0.88 -0.66
C TRP A 120 3.04 -0.77 -0.75
N PHE A 121 3.64 -0.29 0.33
CA PHE A 121 5.07 -0.14 0.44
C PHE A 121 5.61 -1.06 1.52
N LEU A 122 6.73 -1.71 1.24
CA LEU A 122 7.58 -2.29 2.27
C LEU A 122 8.51 -1.20 2.78
N TRP A 123 8.40 -0.87 4.06
CA TRP A 123 9.40 -0.02 4.71
C TRP A 123 10.39 -0.84 5.51
N ARG A 124 11.65 -0.37 5.54
CA ARG A 124 12.74 -0.92 6.35
C ARG A 124 13.40 0.23 7.12
N ASN A 125 13.87 0.00 8.34
CA ASN A 125 14.66 0.96 9.10
C ASN A 125 15.93 0.32 9.70
N GLY A 126 16.80 1.17 10.26
CA GLY A 126 17.96 0.75 11.01
C GLY A 126 18.84 -0.26 10.26
N THR A 127 19.31 -1.28 10.97
CA THR A 127 20.18 -2.32 10.41
C THR A 127 19.49 -3.21 9.37
N CYS A 128 18.15 -3.18 9.28
CA CYS A 128 17.41 -3.93 8.27
C CYS A 128 17.58 -3.33 6.87
N VAL A 129 17.73 -2.00 6.78
CA VAL A 129 17.98 -1.30 5.50
C VAL A 129 19.24 -1.81 4.84
N ASP A 130 20.29 -2.06 5.63
CA ASP A 130 21.62 -2.50 5.20
C ASP A 130 21.77 -4.03 5.08
N SER A 131 20.71 -4.79 5.30
CA SER A 131 20.76 -6.25 5.27
C SER A 131 20.42 -6.82 3.89
N THR A 132 21.09 -7.92 3.52
CA THR A 132 20.67 -8.74 2.38
C THR A 132 19.51 -9.63 2.82
N ILE A 133 18.33 -9.39 2.27
CA ILE A 133 17.09 -10.03 2.71
C ILE A 133 16.05 -10.06 1.58
N ARG A 134 15.20 -11.09 1.60
CA ARG A 134 14.06 -11.23 0.67
C ARG A 134 12.76 -11.32 1.44
N PHE A 135 11.71 -10.76 0.86
CA PHE A 135 10.36 -10.79 1.39
C PHE A 135 9.42 -11.33 0.31
N HIS A 136 8.72 -12.41 0.64
CA HIS A 136 7.61 -12.92 -0.13
C HIS A 136 6.31 -12.35 0.44
N LEU A 137 5.50 -11.78 -0.43
CA LEU A 137 4.26 -11.10 -0.07
C LEU A 137 3.18 -11.39 -1.10
N ILE A 138 1.94 -11.23 -0.67
CA ILE A 138 0.76 -11.41 -1.52
C ILE A 138 -0.10 -10.17 -1.46
N CYS A 139 -0.68 -9.80 -2.60
CA CYS A 139 -1.54 -8.65 -2.74
C CYS A 139 -2.94 -9.09 -3.17
N GLY A 140 -3.94 -8.63 -2.42
CA GLY A 140 -5.32 -9.06 -2.50
C GLY A 140 -6.20 -7.98 -3.12
N THR A 141 -6.87 -8.34 -4.20
CA THR A 141 -7.85 -7.50 -4.91
C THR A 141 -9.24 -8.11 -4.83
N PRO A 142 -10.32 -7.32 -4.67
CA PRO A 142 -11.69 -7.85 -4.57
C PRO A 142 -12.21 -8.35 -5.92
N THR A 143 -11.64 -7.85 -7.02
CA THR A 143 -12.01 -8.16 -8.40
C THR A 143 -10.79 -8.67 -9.14
N ASN A 144 -10.97 -9.69 -9.99
CA ASN A 144 -9.89 -10.18 -10.84
C ASN A 144 -9.48 -9.05 -11.80
N PRO A 145 -8.22 -8.57 -11.77
CA PRO A 145 -7.77 -7.49 -12.65
C PRO A 145 -7.99 -7.82 -14.12
N LYS A 146 -7.80 -9.09 -14.54
CA LYS A 146 -8.02 -9.51 -15.93
C LYS A 146 -9.46 -9.34 -16.39
N ILE A 147 -10.42 -9.56 -15.49
CA ILE A 147 -11.83 -9.36 -15.79
C ILE A 147 -12.10 -7.86 -15.94
N PHE A 148 -11.60 -7.06 -15.00
CA PHE A 148 -11.73 -5.60 -15.04
C PHE A 148 -11.17 -5.02 -16.35
N TYR A 149 -9.94 -5.37 -16.74
CA TYR A 149 -9.34 -4.89 -18.00
C TYR A 149 -10.15 -5.30 -19.24
N ARG A 150 -10.66 -6.53 -19.27
CA ARG A 150 -11.48 -7.02 -20.40
C ARG A 150 -12.82 -6.31 -20.49
N GLU A 151 -13.42 -5.94 -19.37
CA GLU A 151 -14.73 -5.29 -19.31
C GLU A 151 -14.66 -3.78 -19.48
N ASN A 152 -13.48 -3.18 -19.35
CA ASN A 152 -13.26 -1.74 -19.41
C ASN A 152 -12.12 -1.39 -20.39
N GLU A 153 -12.04 -2.10 -21.52
CA GLU A 153 -10.98 -1.92 -22.53
C GLU A 153 -10.96 -0.48 -23.06
N GLU A 154 -12.13 0.17 -23.12
CA GLU A 154 -12.31 1.55 -23.55
C GLU A 154 -11.60 2.58 -22.65
N LEU A 155 -11.35 2.26 -21.37
CA LEU A 155 -10.62 3.16 -20.47
C LEU A 155 -9.12 3.25 -20.78
N PHE A 156 -8.61 2.31 -21.58
CA PHE A 156 -7.18 2.18 -21.90
C PHE A 156 -6.88 2.43 -23.39
N LEU A 157 -7.90 2.81 -24.17
CA LEU A 157 -7.69 3.33 -25.52
C LEU A 157 -7.09 4.73 -25.40
N TYR A 158 -5.86 4.89 -25.89
CA TYR A 158 -5.20 6.19 -25.94
C TYR A 158 -5.95 7.11 -26.93
N GLU A 159 -6.17 8.37 -26.55
CA GLU A 159 -6.66 9.45 -27.43
C GLU A 159 -5.59 9.91 -28.45
N ASP A 160 -4.71 9.01 -28.90
CA ASP A 160 -3.60 9.34 -29.78
C ASP A 160 -3.97 9.22 -31.27
N ALA A 161 -5.22 9.55 -31.62
CA ALA A 161 -5.74 9.50 -32.99
C ALA A 161 -6.14 10.86 -33.58
N GLU A 162 -5.90 11.98 -32.87
CA GLU A 162 -6.14 13.33 -33.40
C GLU A 162 -4.97 14.28 -33.13
N ASN A 163 -3.89 14.13 -33.91
CA ASN A 163 -3.19 15.25 -34.60
C ASN A 163 -2.10 14.76 -35.57
#